data_AF-A0A382Y904-F1
#
_entry.id   AF-A0A382Y904-F1
#
_cell.length_a   1.000
_cell.length_b   1.000
_cell.length_c   1.000
_cell.angle_alpha   90.00
_cell.angle_beta   90.00
_cell.angle_gamma   90.00
#
_symmetry.space_group_name_H-M   'P 1'
#
loop_
_entity.id
_entity.type
_entity.pdbx_description
1 polymer ?
#
loop_
_entity_poly.entity_id
_entity_poly.type
_entity_poly.pdbx_seq_one_letter_code
_entity_poly.pdbx_strand_id
1 'polypeptide(L)'
;MNQLIPRTNSERYEKLITYVADRPGHDFRYAIDASKIRDDLNWQPKENFISGIEKTIRWYLDHNSWWKAIQDNAYQQERLGVISA
;
A
#
# COMPACT_ATOMS: atom_id res chain seq x y z
N MET A 1 4.16 -4.05 -13.09
CA MET A 1 2.99 -3.40 -12.46
C MET A 1 2.33 -2.35 -13.34
N ASN A 2 3.07 -1.42 -13.95
CA ASN A 2 2.54 -0.33 -14.81
C ASN A 2 1.85 -0.77 -16.12
N GLN A 3 1.59 -2.06 -16.28
CA GLN A 3 0.99 -2.67 -17.46
C GLN A 3 -0.52 -2.88 -17.31
N LEU A 4 -1.05 -2.90 -16.08
CA LEU A 4 -2.46 -3.22 -15.83
C LEU A 4 -3.40 -2.09 -16.28
N ILE A 5 -3.05 -0.86 -15.91
CA ILE A 5 -3.74 0.35 -16.37
C ILE A 5 -2.64 1.38 -16.69
N PRO A 6 -2.15 1.41 -17.94
CA PRO A 6 -1.08 2.32 -18.31
C PRO A 6 -1.56 3.77 -18.32
N ARG A 7 -0.66 4.71 -18.00
CA ARG A 7 -0.92 6.14 -18.22
C ARG A 7 -1.24 6.40 -19.68
N THR A 8 -2.24 7.24 -19.91
CA THR A 8 -2.63 7.68 -21.25
C THR A 8 -1.65 8.71 -21.84
N ASN A 9 -0.87 9.38 -20.99
CA ASN A 9 0.17 10.30 -21.40
C ASN A 9 1.55 9.63 -21.33
N SER A 10 2.48 10.04 -22.20
CA SER A 10 3.85 9.52 -22.25
C SER A 10 4.75 10.02 -21.11
N GLU A 11 4.16 10.44 -19.99
CA GLU A 11 4.91 10.95 -18.85
C GLU A 11 5.41 9.83 -17.95
N ARG A 12 6.52 10.12 -17.27
CA ARG A 12 7.13 9.27 -16.24
C ARG A 12 6.19 9.11 -15.03
N TYR A 13 6.07 7.89 -14.50
CA TYR A 13 5.21 7.57 -13.35
C TYR A 13 5.62 8.31 -12.07
N GLU A 14 6.90 8.63 -11.94
CA GLU A 14 7.50 9.39 -10.86
C GLU A 14 6.83 10.77 -10.68
N LYS A 15 6.21 11.32 -11.75
CA LYS A 15 5.44 12.56 -11.68
C LYS A 15 4.14 12.44 -10.86
N LEU A 16 3.69 11.23 -10.50
CA LEU A 16 2.54 11.03 -9.61
C LEU A 16 2.91 11.21 -8.12
N ILE A 17 4.21 11.29 -7.80
CA ILE A 17 4.68 11.35 -6.41
C ILE A 17 4.67 12.80 -5.95
N THR A 18 3.96 13.07 -4.86
CA THR A 18 3.98 14.37 -4.16
C THR A 18 4.51 14.16 -2.75
N TYR A 19 5.60 14.84 -2.40
CA TYR A 19 6.10 14.86 -1.03
C TYR A 19 5.27 15.84 -0.19
N VAL A 20 4.88 15.40 1.00
CA VAL A 20 4.14 16.20 1.98
C VAL A 20 4.91 16.20 3.30
N ALA A 21 4.56 17.10 4.22
CA ALA A 21 5.15 17.09 5.56
C ALA A 21 4.99 15.70 6.21
N ASP A 22 5.98 15.23 6.96
CA ASP A 22 5.94 13.92 7.59
C ASP A 22 4.85 13.84 8.69
N ARG A 23 4.48 12.62 9.09
CA ARG A 23 3.52 12.40 10.19
C ARG A 23 4.25 12.53 11.54
N PRO A 24 3.72 13.28 12.52
CA PRO A 24 4.25 13.26 13.87
C PRO A 24 4.28 11.85 14.45
N GLY A 25 5.44 11.42 14.96
CA GLY A 25 5.64 10.08 15.53
C GLY A 25 5.79 8.95 14.51
N HIS A 26 6.22 9.26 13.28
CA HIS A 26 6.53 8.23 12.29
C HIS A 26 7.84 7.50 12.65
N ASP A 27 7.73 6.24 13.10
CA ASP A 27 8.89 5.39 13.32
C ASP A 27 9.59 5.07 11.98
N PHE A 28 10.91 5.30 11.91
CA PHE A 28 11.65 5.18 10.64
C PHE A 28 11.90 3.75 10.18
N ARG A 29 11.90 2.78 11.10
CA ARG A 29 12.26 1.40 10.75
C ARG A 29 11.58 0.39 11.66
N TYR A 30 10.82 -0.48 11.02
CA TYR A 30 10.42 -1.76 11.58
C TYR A 30 11.13 -2.90 10.85
N ALA A 31 11.66 -3.85 11.61
CA ALA A 31 12.22 -5.08 11.08
C ALA A 31 11.93 -6.21 12.06
N ILE A 32 11.43 -7.33 11.54
CA ILE A 32 11.08 -8.51 12.33
C ILE A 32 12.04 -9.64 11.97
N ASP A 33 12.58 -10.31 12.98
CA ASP A 33 13.22 -11.61 12.83
C ASP A 33 12.18 -12.71 13.00
N ALA A 34 11.85 -13.38 11.90
CA ALA A 34 10.90 -14.48 11.86
C ALA A 34 11.57 -15.87 11.97
N SER A 35 12.83 -15.94 12.39
CA SER A 35 13.58 -17.20 12.45
C SER A 35 12.91 -18.23 13.37
N LYS A 36 12.41 -17.81 14.53
CA LYS A 36 11.74 -18.73 15.47
C LYS A 36 10.58 -19.49 14.84
N ILE A 37 9.65 -18.80 14.19
CA ILE A 37 8.47 -19.46 13.59
C ILE A 37 8.85 -20.33 12.38
N ARG A 38 9.87 -19.91 11.63
CA ARG A 38 10.41 -20.70 10.53
C ARG A 38 11.03 -22.00 11.04
N ASP A 39 11.81 -21.93 12.10
CA ASP A 39 12.58 -23.07 12.58
C ASP A 39 11.71 -24.03 13.42
N ASP A 40 10.81 -23.49 14.26
CA ASP A 40 9.94 -24.29 15.15
C ASP A 40 8.72 -24.88 14.43
N LEU A 41 8.14 -24.15 13.47
CA LEU A 41 6.88 -24.53 12.81
C LEU A 41 7.02 -24.79 11.30
N ASN A 42 8.25 -24.70 10.76
CA ASN A 42 8.51 -24.77 9.32
C ASN A 42 7.67 -23.77 8.50
N TRP A 43 7.29 -22.65 9.11
CA TRP A 43 6.52 -21.61 8.43
C TRP A 43 7.41 -20.86 7.43
N GLN A 44 6.89 -20.65 6.22
CA GLN A 44 7.53 -19.83 5.20
C GLN A 44 6.48 -18.99 4.47
N PRO A 45 6.81 -17.76 4.04
CA PRO A 45 5.89 -16.96 3.25
C PRO A 45 5.65 -17.62 1.90
N LYS A 46 4.37 -17.71 1.50
CA LYS A 46 3.98 -18.21 0.17
C LYS A 46 4.19 -17.17 -0.94
N GLU A 47 4.29 -15.90 -0.56
CA GLU A 47 4.45 -14.76 -1.47
C GLU A 47 5.74 -14.01 -1.15
N ASN A 48 6.38 -13.47 -2.19
CA ASN A 48 7.36 -12.40 -2.00
C ASN A 48 6.67 -11.04 -2.19
N PHE A 49 7.41 -9.95 -1.97
CA PHE A 49 6.85 -8.61 -2.11
C PHE A 49 6.27 -8.34 -3.50
N ILE A 50 6.99 -8.74 -4.56
CA ILE A 50 6.59 -8.48 -5.95
C ILE A 50 5.31 -9.23 -6.32
N SER A 51 5.22 -10.53 -5.98
CA SER A 51 4.01 -11.32 -6.26
C SER A 51 2.82 -10.86 -5.43
N GLY A 52 3.06 -10.53 -4.16
CA GLY A 52 2.04 -10.01 -3.24
C GLY A 52 1.47 -8.67 -3.71
N ILE A 53 2.33 -7.69 -4.01
CA ILE A 53 1.86 -6.36 -4.42
C ILE A 53 1.13 -6.39 -5.76
N GLU A 54 1.54 -7.24 -6.70
CA GLU A 54 0.82 -7.41 -7.97
C GLU A 54 -0.60 -7.97 -7.75
N LYS A 55 -0.74 -9.00 -6.91
CA LYS A 55 -2.05 -9.56 -6.54
C LYS A 55 -2.93 -8.53 -5.85
N THR A 56 -2.34 -7.74 -4.95
CA THR A 56 -3.06 -6.64 -4.28
C THR A 56 -3.57 -5.61 -5.28
N ILE A 57 -2.73 -5.13 -6.22
CA ILE A 57 -3.15 -4.16 -7.23
C ILE A 57 -4.30 -4.73 -8.06
N ARG A 58 -4.17 -5.96 -8.57
CA ARG A 58 -5.23 -6.62 -9.34
C ARG A 58 -6.53 -6.70 -8.55
N TRP A 59 -6.46 -7.11 -7.29
CA TRP A 59 -7.62 -7.18 -6.42
C TRP A 59 -8.34 -5.82 -6.30
N TYR A 60 -7.63 -4.72 -6.09
CA TYR A 60 -8.24 -3.38 -6.02
C TYR A 60 -8.87 -2.93 -7.34
N LEU A 61 -8.31 -3.34 -8.48
CA LEU A 61 -8.91 -3.06 -9.79
C LEU A 61 -10.20 -3.85 -9.99
N ASP A 62 -10.20 -5.12 -9.61
CA ASP A 62 -11.33 -6.03 -9.81
C ASP A 62 -12.49 -5.77 -8.80
N HIS A 63 -12.19 -5.18 -7.64
CA HIS A 63 -13.15 -4.98 -6.53
C HIS A 63 -13.51 -3.51 -6.31
N ASN A 64 -13.70 -2.76 -7.39
CA ASN A 64 -13.99 -1.32 -7.36
C ASN A 64 -15.21 -0.95 -6.49
N SER A 65 -16.30 -1.70 -6.60
CA SER A 65 -17.53 -1.47 -5.84
C SER A 65 -17.31 -1.60 -4.33
N TRP A 66 -16.44 -2.51 -3.91
CA TRP A 66 -16.16 -2.78 -2.51
C TRP A 66 -15.48 -1.59 -1.84
N TRP A 67 -14.37 -1.10 -2.39
CA TRP A 67 -13.64 0.00 -1.73
C TRP A 67 -14.33 1.34 -1.92
N LYS A 68 -15.07 1.56 -3.03
CA LYS A 68 -15.86 2.78 -3.20
C LYS A 68 -16.92 2.93 -2.13
N ALA A 69 -17.65 1.86 -1.80
CA ALA A 69 -18.64 1.90 -0.73
C ALA A 69 -18.03 2.28 0.63
N ILE A 70 -16.79 1.89 0.92
CA ILE A 70 -16.08 2.27 2.15
C ILE A 70 -15.70 3.75 2.09
N GLN A 71 -15.11 4.19 0.97
CA GLN A 71 -14.70 5.57 0.77
C GLN A 71 -15.88 6.54 0.90
N ASP A 72 -16.99 6.26 0.22
CA ASP A 72 -18.17 7.13 0.18
C ASP A 72 -18.83 7.30 1.55
N ASN A 73 -18.72 6.30 2.43
CA ASN A 73 -19.39 6.30 3.73
C ASN A 73 -18.51 6.74 4.91
N ALA A 74 -17.18 6.60 4.81
CA ALA A 74 -16.31 6.72 5.98
C ALA A 74 -15.08 7.62 5.79
N TYR A 75 -14.72 8.00 4.56
CA TYR A 75 -13.43 8.64 4.32
C TYR A 75 -13.49 9.78 3.30
N GLN A 76 -13.28 11.02 3.76
CA GLN A 76 -13.30 12.21 2.89
C GLN A 76 -11.99 12.45 2.14
N GLN A 77 -11.07 11.48 2.14
CA GLN A 77 -9.72 11.59 1.55
C GLN A 77 -8.89 12.75 2.09
N GLU A 78 -9.24 13.28 3.25
CA GLU A 78 -8.45 14.27 3.95
C GLU A 78 -7.25 13.64 4.63
N ARG A 79 -6.24 14.46 4.92
CA ARG A 79 -5.05 14.03 5.63
C ARG A 79 -5.35 13.87 7.11
N LEU A 80 -5.45 12.62 7.57
CA LEU A 80 -5.60 12.30 8.99
C LEU A 80 -4.26 12.33 9.74
N GLY A 81 -4.32 12.39 11.08
CA GLY A 81 -3.15 12.33 11.95
C GLY A 81 -2.30 13.60 11.96
N VAL A 82 -2.90 14.75 11.60
CA VAL A 82 -2.32 16.07 11.83
C VAL A 82 -2.55 16.48 13.28
N ILE A 83 -1.56 17.12 13.91
CA ILE A 83 -1.76 17.77 15.21
C ILE A 83 -2.47 19.08 14.90
N SER A 84 -3.71 19.24 15.39
CA SER A 84 -4.39 20.54 15.37
C SER A 84 -3.61 21.50 16.26
N ALA A 85 -3.28 22.68 15.73
CA ALA A 85 -2.68 23.77 16.49
C ALA A 85 -3.65 24.28 17.56
#